data_AF-A0A0Q8NIN7-F1
#
_entry.id   AF-A0A0Q8NIN7-F1
#
_cell.length_a   1.000
_cell.length_b   1.000
_cell.length_c   1.000
_cell.angle_alpha   90.00
_cell.angle_beta   90.00
_cell.angle_gamma   90.00
#
_symmetry.space_group_name_H-M   'P 1'
#
loop_
_entity.id
_entity.type
_entity.pdbx_description
1 polymer ?
#
loop_
_entity_poly.entity_id
_entity_poly.type
_entity_poly.pdbx_seq_one_letter_code
_entity_poly.pdbx_strand_id
1 'polypeptide(L)'
;MATLSVLIALASSCSPIDRPAPPVVSTRFVKTELPPEAREETPALSPKPDRDLPQEELFNNWSSDRTARNIGELRRKACVAAVDATPTSERLGVK
;
A
#
# COMPACT_ATOMS: atom_id res chain seq x y z
N MET A 1 -80.68 13.82 -11.10
CA MET A 1 -79.82 14.22 -12.23
C MET A 1 -78.40 13.82 -11.92
N ALA A 2 -77.76 13.15 -12.87
CA ALA A 2 -76.62 12.28 -12.67
C ALA A 2 -75.27 13.03 -12.52
N THR A 3 -74.52 12.58 -11.51
CA THR A 3 -73.05 12.44 -11.39
C THR A 3 -72.16 13.35 -12.26
N LEU A 4 -71.52 14.32 -11.61
CA LEU A 4 -70.24 14.86 -12.05
C LEU A 4 -69.11 14.30 -11.16
N SER A 5 -67.91 14.30 -11.75
CA SER A 5 -66.60 14.11 -11.09
C SER A 5 -66.01 12.70 -11.17
N VAL A 6 -65.58 12.38 -12.40
CA VAL A 6 -64.30 11.69 -12.59
C VAL A 6 -63.21 12.59 -12.00
N LEU A 7 -62.65 12.20 -10.85
CA LEU A 7 -61.32 12.65 -10.43
C LEU A 7 -60.45 11.42 -10.17
N ILE A 8 -59.47 11.30 -11.06
CA ILE A 8 -58.40 10.32 -11.09
C ILE A 8 -57.57 10.48 -9.80
N ALA A 9 -57.76 9.58 -8.84
CA ALA A 9 -56.82 9.39 -7.76
C ALA A 9 -55.66 8.53 -8.29
N LEU A 10 -54.76 9.15 -9.05
CA LEU A 10 -53.38 8.66 -9.15
C LEU A 10 -52.78 8.86 -7.76
N ALA A 11 -53.03 7.89 -6.87
CA ALA A 11 -52.23 7.67 -5.70
C ALA A 11 -50.83 7.33 -6.22
N SER A 12 -50.10 8.41 -6.48
CA SER A 12 -48.67 8.48 -6.64
C SER A 12 -48.04 7.42 -5.76
N SER A 13 -47.19 6.62 -6.38
CA SER A 13 -46.36 5.58 -5.78
C SER A 13 -45.37 6.16 -4.76
N CYS A 14 -45.89 6.77 -3.69
CA CYS A 14 -45.12 7.10 -2.50
C CYS A 14 -44.95 5.80 -1.70
N SER A 15 -44.14 4.90 -2.25
CA SER A 15 -43.42 3.94 -1.41
C SER A 15 -42.76 4.77 -0.31
N PRO A 16 -42.99 4.47 0.99
CA PRO A 16 -42.25 5.16 2.04
C PRO A 16 -40.78 4.99 1.71
N ILE A 17 -40.08 6.11 1.60
CA ILE A 17 -38.64 6.17 1.40
C ILE A 17 -38.02 5.74 2.74
N ASP A 18 -38.26 4.51 3.18
CA ASP A 18 -37.36 3.75 4.05
C ASP A 18 -36.22 3.23 3.18
N ARG A 19 -35.60 4.16 2.44
CA ARG A 19 -34.33 3.86 1.77
C ARG A 19 -33.32 3.84 2.91
N PRO A 20 -32.67 2.69 3.21
CA PRO A 20 -31.61 2.68 4.19
C PRO A 20 -30.61 3.77 3.82
N ALA A 21 -30.20 4.56 4.82
CA ALA A 21 -29.24 5.63 4.60
C ALA A 21 -28.07 5.10 3.77
N PRO A 22 -27.61 5.86 2.75
CA PRO A 22 -26.50 5.41 1.93
C PRO A 22 -25.30 5.11 2.84
N PRO A 23 -24.55 4.03 2.56
CA PRO A 23 -23.43 3.64 3.42
C PRO A 23 -22.43 4.79 3.52
N VAL A 24 -22.01 5.11 4.75
CA VAL A 24 -20.95 6.09 4.99
C VAL A 24 -19.62 5.45 4.59
N VAL A 25 -19.07 5.88 3.46
CA VAL A 25 -17.75 5.44 2.99
C VAL A 25 -16.69 6.31 3.66
N SER A 26 -15.82 5.70 4.45
CA SER A 26 -14.67 6.37 5.07
C SER A 26 -13.38 5.75 4.57
N THR A 27 -12.46 6.59 4.08
CA THR A 27 -11.08 6.18 3.80
C THR A 27 -10.30 6.19 5.11
N ARG A 28 -9.52 5.14 5.36
CA ARG A 28 -8.59 5.07 6.51
C ARG A 28 -7.19 4.82 6.00
N PHE A 29 -6.23 5.55 6.55
CA PHE A 29 -4.81 5.27 6.37
C PHE A 29 -4.37 4.28 7.44
N VAL A 30 -3.96 3.08 7.01
CA VAL A 30 -3.49 2.02 7.90
C VAL A 30 -1.97 1.93 7.76
N LYS A 31 -1.26 1.96 8.88
CA LYS A 31 0.18 1.73 8.90
C LYS A 31 0.47 0.28 8.56
N THR A 32 1.30 0.05 7.55
CA THR A 32 1.76 -1.30 7.19
C THR A 32 2.73 -1.81 8.24
N GLU A 33 2.56 -3.05 8.69
CA GLU A 33 3.54 -3.74 9.51
C GLU A 33 4.44 -4.57 8.62
N LEU A 34 5.76 -4.40 8.78
CA LEU A 34 6.75 -5.18 8.06
C LEU A 34 7.04 -6.47 8.84
N PRO A 35 7.16 -7.62 8.15
CA PRO A 35 7.63 -8.84 8.77
C PRO A 35 9.07 -8.67 9.27
N PRO A 36 9.50 -9.40 10.32
CA PRO A 36 10.81 -9.22 10.94
C PRO A 36 11.96 -9.48 9.95
N GLU A 37 11.79 -10.42 9.02
CA GLU A 37 12.78 -10.78 8.00
C GLU A 37 13.11 -9.60 7.07
N ALA A 38 12.15 -8.69 6.81
CA ALA A 38 12.40 -7.50 6.00
C ALA A 38 13.36 -6.50 6.67
N ARG A 39 13.50 -6.60 8.00
CA ARG A 39 14.38 -5.74 8.80
C ARG A 39 15.80 -6.29 8.90
N GLU A 40 16.01 -7.56 8.60
CA GLU A 40 17.32 -8.19 8.62
C GLU A 40 18.25 -7.56 7.57
N GLU A 41 19.52 -7.38 7.93
CA GLU A 41 20.52 -6.87 7.01
C GLU A 41 20.93 -7.94 6.00
N THR A 42 21.21 -7.51 4.76
CA THR A 42 21.67 -8.45 3.73
C THR A 42 22.99 -9.12 4.15
N PRO A 43 23.13 -10.46 4.02
CA PRO A 43 24.34 -11.19 4.42
C PRO A 43 25.60 -10.64 3.78
N ALA A 44 26.72 -10.59 4.50
CA ALA A 44 27.98 -10.07 3.99
C ALA A 44 28.45 -10.82 2.71
N LEU A 45 29.06 -10.07 1.79
CA LEU A 45 29.59 -10.66 0.56
C LEU A 45 30.89 -11.41 0.82
N SER A 46 31.17 -12.40 -0.03
CA SER A 46 32.45 -13.13 -0.01
C SER A 46 33.64 -12.19 -0.24
N PRO A 47 34.81 -12.48 0.36
CA PRO A 47 36.02 -11.69 0.14
C PRO A 47 36.57 -11.91 -1.27
N LYS A 48 37.33 -10.93 -1.78
CA LYS A 48 38.01 -11.05 -3.08
C LYS A 48 38.91 -12.28 -3.09
N PRO A 49 38.84 -13.13 -4.12
CA PRO A 49 39.83 -14.18 -4.31
C PRO A 49 41.24 -13.58 -4.25
N ASP A 50 42.16 -14.30 -3.62
CA ASP A 50 43.57 -13.91 -3.51
C ASP A 50 44.32 -14.24 -4.81
N ARG A 51 43.83 -13.65 -5.90
CA ARG A 51 44.43 -13.66 -7.23
C ARG A 51 43.96 -12.46 -8.03
N ASP A 52 44.66 -12.19 -9.11
CA ASP A 52 44.16 -11.26 -10.11
C ASP A 52 42.98 -11.87 -10.86
N LEU A 53 41.94 -11.05 -11.00
CA LEU A 53 40.74 -11.41 -11.74
C LEU A 53 40.87 -10.86 -13.17
N PRO A 54 40.68 -11.68 -14.22
CA PRO A 54 40.57 -11.17 -15.56
C PRO A 54 39.39 -10.19 -15.65
N GLN A 55 39.51 -9.22 -16.57
CA GLN A 55 38.57 -8.11 -16.68
C GLN A 55 37.10 -8.55 -16.75
N GLU A 56 36.83 -9.59 -17.54
CA GLU A 56 35.49 -10.15 -17.70
C GLU A 56 34.92 -10.71 -16.39
N GLU A 57 35.72 -11.50 -15.64
CA GLU A 57 35.31 -12.06 -14.35
C GLU A 57 35.09 -10.95 -13.31
N LEU A 58 35.92 -9.90 -13.35
CA LEU A 58 35.78 -8.75 -12.46
C LEU A 58 34.48 -7.98 -12.75
N PHE A 59 34.19 -7.64 -14.00
CA PHE A 59 33.03 -6.81 -14.32
C PHE A 59 31.72 -7.58 -14.24
N ASN A 60 31.64 -8.73 -14.91
CA ASN A 60 30.39 -9.45 -15.09
C ASN A 60 29.93 -10.16 -13.82
N ASN A 61 30.89 -10.69 -13.04
CA ASN A 61 30.57 -11.49 -11.86
C ASN A 61 30.83 -10.70 -10.58
N TRP A 62 32.06 -10.21 -10.40
CA TRP A 62 32.50 -9.68 -9.10
C TRP A 62 31.90 -8.31 -8.75
N SER A 63 32.00 -7.35 -9.68
CA SER A 63 31.58 -5.97 -9.45
C SER A 63 30.05 -5.81 -9.55
N SER A 64 29.43 -6.56 -10.45
CA SER A 64 27.99 -6.59 -10.65
C SER A 64 27.27 -7.07 -9.38
N ASP A 65 27.69 -8.19 -8.81
CA ASP A 65 27.12 -8.76 -7.58
C ASP A 65 27.19 -7.78 -6.39
N ARG A 66 28.35 -7.13 -6.20
CA ARG A 66 28.55 -6.09 -5.16
C ARG A 66 27.63 -4.90 -5.35
N THR A 67 27.50 -4.44 -6.58
CA THR A 67 26.65 -3.31 -6.91
C THR A 67 25.19 -3.65 -6.65
N ALA A 68 24.73 -4.83 -7.09
CA ALA A 68 23.39 -5.32 -6.85
C ALA A 68 23.07 -5.43 -5.34
N ARG A 69 23.97 -6.04 -4.55
CA ARG A 69 23.81 -6.15 -3.10
C ARG A 69 23.75 -4.80 -2.40
N ASN A 70 24.62 -3.86 -2.76
CA ASN A 70 24.66 -2.53 -2.14
C ASN A 70 23.40 -1.72 -2.46
N ILE A 71 22.94 -1.75 -3.71
CA ILE A 71 21.70 -1.08 -4.12
C ILE A 71 20.50 -1.73 -3.43
N GLY A 72 20.45 -3.06 -3.35
CA GLY A 72 19.40 -3.79 -2.65
C GLY A 72 19.30 -3.40 -1.18
N GLU A 73 20.44 -3.38 -0.48
CA GLU A 73 20.50 -3.01 0.94
C GLU A 73 20.09 -1.54 1.17
N LEU A 74 20.52 -0.63 0.29
CA LEU A 74 20.09 0.77 0.33
C LEU A 74 18.56 0.89 0.20
N ARG A 75 17.97 0.19 -0.77
CA ARG A 75 16.52 0.20 -1.00
C ARG A 75 15.75 -0.42 0.16
N ARG A 76 16.23 -1.54 0.70
CA ARG A 76 15.65 -2.18 1.89
C ARG A 76 15.60 -1.20 3.07
N LYS A 77 16.73 -0.56 3.38
CA LYS A 77 16.83 0.46 4.45
C LYS A 77 15.86 1.62 4.21
N ALA A 78 15.74 2.11 2.98
CA ALA A 78 14.80 3.17 2.64
C ALA A 78 13.33 2.76 2.84
N CYS A 79 12.95 1.55 2.43
CA CYS A 79 11.60 1.02 2.61
C CYS A 79 11.25 0.87 4.10
N VAL A 80 12.15 0.29 4.89
CA VAL A 80 11.98 0.15 6.34
C VAL A 80 11.81 1.52 7.00
N ALA A 81 12.68 2.48 6.66
CA ALA A 81 12.59 3.84 7.19
C ALA A 81 11.28 4.54 6.83
N ALA A 82 10.77 4.34 5.61
CA ALA A 82 9.49 4.92 5.17
C ALA A 82 8.30 4.37 5.97
N VAL A 83 8.27 3.06 6.23
CA VAL A 83 7.24 2.45 7.08
C VAL A 83 7.34 2.97 8.52
N ASP A 84 8.56 3.04 9.06
CA ASP A 84 8.77 3.50 10.43
C ASP A 84 8.37 4.98 10.61
N ALA A 85 8.61 5.81 9.59
CA ALA A 85 8.22 7.22 9.55
C ALA A 85 6.71 7.45 9.34
N THR A 86 5.94 6.43 8.94
CA THR A 86 4.50 6.57 8.71
C THR A 86 3.78 6.89 10.04
N PRO A 87 3.07 8.04 10.13
CA PRO A 87 2.35 8.43 11.34
C PRO A 87 1.17 7.49 11.59
N THR A 88 0.99 7.06 12.83
CA THR A 88 -0.18 6.29 13.26
C THR A 88 -1.43 7.18 13.22
N SER A 89 -2.62 6.61 13.00
CA SER A 89 -3.90 7.34 12.96
C SER A 89 -4.15 8.23 14.18
N GLU A 90 -3.67 7.82 15.36
CA GLU A 90 -3.70 8.59 16.60
C GLU A 90 -2.97 9.95 16.48
N ARG A 91 -1.86 9.99 15.74
CA ARG A 91 -1.07 11.21 15.52
C ARG A 91 -1.71 12.16 14.51
N LEU A 92 -2.62 11.65 13.68
CA LEU A 92 -3.31 12.43 12.63
C LEU A 92 -4.62 13.04 13.12
N GLY A 93 -5.01 12.85 14.39
CA GLY A 93 -6.22 13.44 14.97
C GLY A 93 -7.53 12.89 14.38
N VAL A 94 -7.47 11.77 13.67
CA VAL A 94 -8.64 11.09 13.11
C VAL A 94 -9.12 10.08 14.16
N LYS A 95 -10.21 10.41 14.86
CA LYS A 95 -10.91 9.52 15.79
C LYS A 95 -11.65 8.40 15.06
#